data_AF-A0A9E4BSH9-F1
#
_entry.id   AF-A0A9E4BSH9-F1
#
_cell.length_a   1.000
_cell.length_b   1.000
_cell.length_c   1.000
_cell.angle_alpha   90.00
_cell.angle_beta   90.00
_cell.angle_gamma   90.00
#
_symmetry.space_group_name_H-M   'P 1'
#
loop_
_entity.id
_entity.type
_entity.pdbx_description
1 polymer ?
#
loop_
_entity_poly.entity_id
_entity_poly.type
_entity_poly.pdbx_seq_one_letter_code
_entity_poly.pdbx_strand_id
1 'polypeptide(L)'
;MRLLSIAVLVGFIPAAAPAQPAGDEMVLVQSGQERFYMSRHEVTVEQMKAFDPDYHPAYTYFDDARMPATAITFTQAKAYCEAQGKRLPTSEEWVVACGGLEGTAYAYGNNYDPNQARVGRKNWTDGPKAVMNYEKNRAGLYDMSGNVWEWVDDGGGEGGMQKVYGGSWTDGPRLTRCGSARRAKVDLKSLNYGFRCVRSLTEVDRIRLARAAAEARRKVQARVRREAARRKAAVKAAEAARKAKIEAKAKTAREAELAEEQARAAEAARIAAAFARKVEGMLKIETSAFKTFYIDPHEVSVEAYRAFKPTYRPDEFSIGPRMPATGITHEQAREYCGSLGKRLPTSEEWVAACLGETGDIYSYGKRYDPTRARTGLAWSAGAGEVAGGAPNVYGAQDMVGNVWEWVDGWYGNNRELRAIFGGSWLDDEKRAKCTGADWARPDDRRSDVGFRCAVGAD
;
A
#
# COMPACT_ATOMS: atom_id res chain seq x y z
N MET A 1 -4.80 -53.59 74.47
CA MET A 1 -5.86 -53.23 75.43
C MET A 1 -5.97 -51.70 75.50
N ARG A 2 -6.92 -51.12 74.77
CA ARG A 2 -7.69 -49.91 75.14
C ARG A 2 -8.80 -49.74 74.11
N LEU A 3 -10.02 -49.77 74.64
CA LEU A 3 -11.31 -49.79 73.97
C LEU A 3 -11.79 -48.38 73.61
N LEU A 4 -12.59 -48.32 72.55
CA LEU A 4 -13.71 -47.40 72.22
C LEU A 4 -13.67 -45.93 72.66
N SER A 5 -13.96 -45.04 71.69
CA SER A 5 -15.29 -44.40 71.61
C SER A 5 -15.46 -43.67 70.27
N ILE A 6 -16.36 -44.19 69.43
CA ILE A 6 -16.88 -43.52 68.24
C ILE A 6 -18.07 -42.67 68.71
N ALA A 7 -17.90 -41.35 68.71
CA ALA A 7 -19.01 -40.43 68.92
C ALA A 7 -19.79 -40.29 67.61
N VAL A 8 -20.98 -40.89 67.56
CA VAL A 8 -21.97 -40.64 66.52
C VAL A 8 -22.60 -39.27 66.80
N LEU A 9 -22.15 -38.24 66.06
CA LEU A 9 -22.88 -36.98 66.01
C LEU A 9 -24.11 -37.19 65.11
N VAL A 10 -25.26 -37.36 65.75
CA VAL A 10 -26.58 -37.30 65.11
C VAL A 10 -26.81 -35.85 64.71
N GLY A 11 -26.39 -35.50 63.49
CA GLY A 11 -26.76 -34.25 62.85
C GLY A 11 -28.25 -34.26 62.54
N PHE A 12 -29.00 -33.39 63.23
CA PHE A 12 -30.40 -33.10 62.93
C PHE A 12 -30.45 -32.52 61.51
N ILE A 13 -30.78 -33.35 60.52
CA ILE A 13 -31.09 -32.90 59.16
C ILE A 13 -32.43 -32.17 59.29
N PRO A 14 -32.51 -30.84 59.09
CA PRO A 14 -33.81 -30.19 59.00
C PRO A 14 -34.57 -30.87 57.87
N ALA A 15 -35.81 -31.30 58.17
CA ALA A 15 -36.70 -31.92 57.22
C ALA A 15 -36.61 -31.19 55.88
N ALA A 16 -36.30 -31.94 54.82
CA ALA A 16 -36.33 -31.43 53.47
C ALA A 16 -37.65 -30.69 53.28
N ALA A 17 -37.57 -29.40 52.92
CA ALA A 17 -38.74 -28.67 52.45
C ALA A 17 -39.44 -29.55 51.40
N PRO A 18 -40.78 -29.65 51.45
CA PRO A 18 -41.51 -30.56 50.58
C PRO A 18 -41.07 -30.34 49.14
N ALA A 19 -40.76 -31.44 48.44
CA ALA A 19 -40.40 -31.42 47.04
C ALA A 19 -41.45 -30.60 46.29
N GLN A 20 -41.03 -29.49 45.68
CA GLN A 20 -41.92 -28.61 44.92
C GLN A 20 -42.59 -29.46 43.82
N PRO A 21 -43.93 -29.55 43.78
CA PRO A 21 -44.63 -30.16 42.65
C PRO A 21 -44.23 -29.41 41.38
N ALA A 22 -44.12 -30.11 40.24
CA ALA A 22 -43.66 -29.60 38.94
C ALA A 22 -43.89 -28.08 38.79
N GLY A 23 -42.84 -27.33 39.12
CA GLY A 23 -42.99 -25.95 39.59
C GLY A 23 -43.45 -25.02 38.48
N ASP A 24 -44.39 -24.15 38.82
CA ASP A 24 -44.76 -22.99 38.00
C ASP A 24 -43.50 -22.20 37.61
N GLU A 25 -43.14 -22.32 36.33
CA GLU A 25 -41.94 -21.74 35.73
C GLU A 25 -42.08 -20.22 35.77
N MET A 26 -41.15 -19.55 36.43
CA MET A 26 -41.17 -18.10 36.59
C MET A 26 -40.08 -17.43 35.78
N VAL A 27 -40.39 -16.27 35.20
CA VAL A 27 -39.43 -15.42 34.49
C VAL A 27 -39.01 -14.25 35.36
N LEU A 28 -37.74 -13.88 35.27
CA LEU A 28 -37.23 -12.67 35.90
C LEU A 28 -37.69 -11.45 35.09
N VAL A 29 -38.64 -10.70 35.63
CA VAL A 29 -39.05 -9.41 35.07
C VAL A 29 -38.04 -8.37 35.54
N GLN A 30 -37.45 -7.62 34.60
CA GLN A 30 -36.52 -6.53 34.90
C GLN A 30 -36.95 -5.28 34.13
N SER A 31 -37.33 -4.24 34.87
CA SER A 31 -37.70 -2.95 34.30
C SER A 31 -37.22 -1.83 35.20
N GLY A 32 -36.18 -1.11 34.76
CA GLY A 32 -35.57 -0.05 35.56
C GLY A 32 -34.95 -0.62 36.83
N GLN A 33 -35.46 -0.18 37.99
CA GLN A 33 -35.05 -0.68 39.30
C GLN A 33 -35.86 -1.90 39.77
N GLU A 34 -37.04 -2.14 39.18
CA GLU A 34 -37.93 -3.23 39.56
C GLU A 34 -37.40 -4.58 39.07
N ARG A 35 -37.35 -5.53 40.00
CA ARG A 35 -36.93 -6.91 39.73
C ARG A 35 -37.71 -7.88 40.61
N PHE A 36 -38.42 -8.77 39.97
CA PHE A 36 -39.19 -9.84 40.61
C PHE A 36 -39.32 -11.02 39.64
N TYR A 37 -39.69 -12.17 40.17
CA TYR A 37 -40.07 -13.31 39.36
C TYR A 37 -41.59 -13.32 39.18
N MET A 38 -42.08 -13.58 37.97
CA MET A 38 -43.50 -13.72 37.68
C MET A 38 -43.78 -15.03 36.95
N SER A 39 -44.89 -15.67 37.29
CA SER A 39 -45.38 -16.90 36.65
C SER A 39 -45.50 -16.68 35.15
N ARG A 40 -45.01 -17.63 34.34
CA ARG A 40 -45.01 -17.49 32.87
C ARG A 40 -46.39 -17.35 32.27
N HIS A 41 -47.41 -17.92 32.92
CA HIS A 41 -48.80 -17.91 32.50
C HIS A 41 -49.74 -17.82 33.73
N GLU A 42 -51.05 -17.75 33.50
CA GLU A 42 -52.04 -17.81 34.59
C GLU A 42 -52.01 -19.18 35.29
N VAL A 43 -52.40 -19.23 36.57
CA VAL A 43 -52.54 -20.50 37.29
C VAL A 43 -53.60 -21.35 36.59
N THR A 44 -53.25 -22.59 36.29
CA THR A 44 -54.09 -23.52 35.53
C THR A 44 -55.07 -24.31 36.40
N VAL A 45 -56.10 -24.89 35.79
CA VAL A 45 -57.06 -25.76 36.48
C VAL A 45 -56.36 -26.93 37.17
N GLU A 46 -55.39 -27.57 36.53
CA GLU A 46 -54.60 -28.65 37.13
C GLU A 46 -53.86 -28.19 38.39
N GLN A 47 -53.19 -27.04 38.32
CA GLN A 47 -52.47 -26.46 39.45
C GLN A 47 -53.42 -26.10 40.60
N MET A 48 -54.59 -25.54 40.30
CA MET A 48 -55.57 -25.18 41.32
C MET A 48 -56.18 -26.43 41.98
N LYS A 49 -56.55 -27.46 41.21
CA LYS A 49 -57.05 -28.74 41.75
C LYS A 49 -56.01 -29.45 42.63
N ALA A 50 -54.73 -29.35 42.28
CA ALA A 50 -53.66 -29.91 43.09
C ALA A 50 -53.50 -29.19 44.45
N PHE A 51 -53.87 -27.90 44.52
CA PHE A 51 -53.85 -27.11 45.75
C PHE A 51 -55.13 -27.26 46.58
N ASP A 52 -56.29 -27.22 45.92
CA ASP A 52 -57.62 -27.31 46.49
C ASP A 52 -58.42 -28.39 45.75
N PRO A 53 -58.44 -29.64 46.25
CA PRO A 53 -59.16 -30.74 45.60
C PRO A 53 -60.67 -30.51 45.45
N ASP A 54 -61.25 -29.62 46.27
CA ASP A 54 -62.67 -29.24 46.21
C ASP A 54 -62.92 -28.14 45.15
N TYR A 55 -61.86 -27.62 44.51
CA TYR A 55 -61.98 -26.68 43.42
C TYR A 55 -62.59 -27.35 42.18
N HIS A 56 -63.70 -26.78 41.74
CA HIS A 56 -64.32 -27.08 40.46
C HIS A 56 -64.55 -25.78 39.68
N PRO A 57 -64.19 -25.73 38.38
CA PRO A 57 -64.56 -24.62 37.52
C PRO A 57 -66.08 -24.45 37.49
N ALA A 58 -66.54 -23.22 37.30
CA ALA A 58 -67.98 -22.91 37.33
C ALA A 58 -68.81 -23.63 36.25
N TYR A 59 -68.16 -24.12 35.17
CA TYR A 59 -68.77 -24.98 34.17
C TYR A 59 -67.82 -26.12 33.78
N THR A 60 -68.40 -27.30 33.51
CA THR A 60 -67.66 -28.53 33.17
C THR A 60 -66.82 -28.41 31.89
N TYR A 61 -67.15 -27.50 30.97
CA TYR A 61 -66.38 -27.23 29.76
C TYR A 61 -65.21 -26.25 29.96
N PHE A 62 -65.00 -25.72 31.17
CA PHE A 62 -63.79 -24.98 31.58
C PHE A 62 -62.84 -25.84 32.42
N ASP A 63 -62.90 -27.17 32.27
CA ASP A 63 -62.20 -28.12 33.13
C ASP A 63 -60.97 -28.77 32.50
N ASP A 64 -60.50 -28.26 31.36
CA ASP A 64 -59.23 -28.72 30.75
C ASP A 64 -58.05 -28.33 31.65
N ALA A 65 -57.15 -29.29 31.90
CA ALA A 65 -56.00 -29.15 32.80
C ALA A 65 -55.16 -27.89 32.55
N ARG A 66 -55.03 -27.46 31.28
CA ARG A 66 -54.21 -26.30 30.88
C ARG A 66 -55.00 -24.99 30.77
N MET A 67 -56.31 -25.00 30.95
CA MET A 67 -57.07 -23.74 31.01
C MET A 67 -56.70 -22.96 32.28
N PRO A 68 -56.77 -21.62 32.25
CA PRO A 68 -56.63 -20.82 33.45
C PRO A 68 -57.74 -21.18 34.44
N ALA A 69 -57.39 -21.30 35.71
CA ALA A 69 -58.35 -21.52 36.78
C ALA A 69 -59.18 -20.25 36.97
N THR A 70 -60.51 -20.39 36.87
CA THR A 70 -61.47 -19.29 36.99
C THR A 70 -62.52 -19.53 38.07
N ALA A 71 -63.37 -18.53 38.32
CA ALA A 71 -64.34 -18.54 39.42
C ALA A 71 -63.69 -18.60 40.82
N ILE A 72 -62.53 -17.93 40.94
CA ILE A 72 -61.70 -17.89 42.14
C ILE A 72 -61.79 -16.49 42.76
N THR A 73 -62.04 -16.43 44.07
CA THR A 73 -62.03 -15.16 44.81
C THR A 73 -60.61 -14.62 44.98
N PHE A 74 -60.48 -13.32 45.28
CA PHE A 74 -59.17 -12.74 45.60
C PHE A 74 -58.48 -13.50 46.73
N THR A 75 -59.23 -13.87 47.78
CA THR A 75 -58.68 -14.58 48.94
C THR A 75 -58.17 -15.98 48.58
N GLN A 76 -58.88 -16.71 47.72
CA GLN A 76 -58.43 -18.03 47.23
C GLN A 76 -57.16 -17.91 46.37
N ALA A 77 -57.12 -16.93 45.46
CA ALA A 77 -55.96 -16.65 44.62
C ALA A 77 -54.73 -16.27 45.46
N LYS A 78 -54.93 -15.42 46.48
CA LYS A 78 -53.88 -15.02 47.42
C LYS A 78 -53.37 -16.21 48.24
N ALA A 79 -54.26 -17.02 48.80
CA ALA A 79 -53.92 -18.20 49.57
C ALA A 79 -53.10 -19.21 48.75
N TYR A 80 -53.48 -19.43 47.47
CA TYR A 80 -52.69 -20.27 46.56
C TYR A 80 -51.26 -19.73 46.41
N CYS A 81 -51.10 -18.44 46.09
CA CYS A 81 -49.76 -17.89 45.88
C CYS A 81 -48.92 -17.95 47.17
N GLU A 82 -49.50 -17.64 48.33
CA GLU A 82 -48.81 -17.68 49.63
C GLU A 82 -48.37 -19.10 50.00
N ALA A 83 -49.20 -20.11 49.77
CA ALA A 83 -48.86 -21.52 50.01
C ALA A 83 -47.67 -22.00 49.17
N GLN A 84 -47.43 -21.37 48.02
CA GLN A 84 -46.30 -21.65 47.14
C GLN A 84 -45.05 -20.80 47.46
N GLY A 85 -45.06 -20.04 48.57
CA GLY A 85 -43.99 -19.10 48.91
C GLY A 85 -43.90 -17.90 47.97
N LYS A 86 -45.02 -17.54 47.34
CA LYS A 86 -45.19 -16.46 46.36
C LYS A 86 -46.23 -15.45 46.90
N ARG A 87 -46.66 -14.53 46.07
CA ARG A 87 -47.78 -13.61 46.34
C ARG A 87 -48.48 -13.23 45.03
N LEU A 88 -49.61 -12.55 45.12
CA LEU A 88 -50.18 -11.88 43.95
C LEU A 88 -49.29 -10.68 43.53
N PRO A 89 -49.23 -10.34 42.23
CA PRO A 89 -48.55 -9.14 41.75
C PRO A 89 -49.19 -7.87 42.32
N THR A 90 -48.43 -6.79 42.45
CA THR A 90 -49.02 -5.44 42.58
C THR A 90 -49.50 -4.95 41.22
N SER A 91 -50.32 -3.90 41.17
CA SER A 91 -50.69 -3.24 39.91
C SER A 91 -49.46 -2.80 39.12
N GLU A 92 -48.46 -2.24 39.80
CA GLU A 92 -47.25 -1.75 39.16
C GLU A 92 -46.45 -2.89 38.54
N GLU A 93 -46.24 -3.98 39.28
CA GLU A 93 -45.55 -5.16 38.78
C GLU A 93 -46.28 -5.78 37.59
N TRP A 94 -47.60 -5.86 37.64
CA TRP A 94 -48.39 -6.42 36.54
C TRP A 94 -48.27 -5.56 35.26
N VAL A 95 -48.43 -4.23 35.39
CA VAL A 95 -48.34 -3.30 34.25
C VAL A 95 -46.93 -3.32 33.64
N VAL A 96 -45.91 -3.29 34.48
CA VAL A 96 -44.50 -3.35 34.06
C VAL A 96 -44.18 -4.67 33.38
N ALA A 97 -44.67 -5.78 33.94
CA ALA A 97 -44.49 -7.10 33.36
C ALA A 97 -45.19 -7.24 32.00
N CYS A 98 -46.37 -6.62 31.83
CA CYS A 98 -47.12 -6.64 30.58
C CYS A 98 -46.43 -5.80 29.49
N GLY A 99 -46.19 -4.52 29.76
CA GLY A 99 -45.77 -3.54 28.75
C GLY A 99 -44.26 -3.35 28.59
N GLY A 100 -43.48 -3.80 29.57
CA GLY A 100 -42.02 -3.59 29.65
C GLY A 100 -41.60 -2.13 29.86
N LEU A 101 -40.30 -1.87 29.80
CA LEU A 101 -39.71 -0.51 29.91
C LEU A 101 -40.25 0.49 28.87
N GLU A 102 -40.64 -0.02 27.70
CA GLU A 102 -41.18 0.80 26.61
C GLU A 102 -42.65 1.16 26.82
N GLY A 103 -43.34 0.57 27.82
CA GLY A 103 -44.72 0.89 28.14
C GLY A 103 -45.70 0.56 27.01
N THR A 104 -45.56 -0.62 26.40
CA THR A 104 -46.41 -1.01 25.26
C THR A 104 -47.89 -1.12 25.63
N ALA A 105 -48.77 -0.78 24.69
CA ALA A 105 -50.22 -0.74 24.95
C ALA A 105 -50.84 -2.13 25.22
N TYR A 106 -50.33 -3.17 24.55
CA TYR A 106 -50.67 -4.59 24.73
C TYR A 106 -49.38 -5.39 24.95
N ALA A 107 -49.48 -6.59 25.50
CA ALA A 107 -48.33 -7.44 25.80
C ALA A 107 -47.44 -7.72 24.57
N TYR A 108 -48.02 -7.70 23.38
CA TYR A 108 -47.36 -7.97 22.10
C TYR A 108 -47.05 -6.70 21.29
N GLY A 109 -47.32 -5.50 21.81
CA GLY A 109 -46.99 -4.23 21.13
C GLY A 109 -48.03 -3.14 21.27
N ASN A 110 -47.88 -2.06 20.49
CA ASN A 110 -48.74 -0.88 20.58
C ASN A 110 -50.05 -0.97 19.79
N ASN A 111 -50.10 -1.85 18.79
CA ASN A 111 -51.27 -2.05 17.94
C ASN A 111 -51.98 -3.34 18.35
N TYR A 112 -53.31 -3.29 18.40
CA TYR A 112 -54.12 -4.48 18.69
C TYR A 112 -53.98 -5.52 17.57
N ASP A 113 -53.79 -6.78 17.95
CA ASP A 113 -53.78 -7.93 17.05
C ASP A 113 -54.78 -8.99 17.57
N PRO A 114 -55.87 -9.27 16.82
CA PRO A 114 -56.86 -10.27 17.24
C PRO A 114 -56.32 -11.70 17.29
N ASN A 115 -55.14 -11.98 16.71
CA ASN A 115 -54.52 -13.30 16.75
C ASN A 115 -53.58 -13.50 17.94
N GLN A 116 -53.33 -12.45 18.74
CA GLN A 116 -52.38 -12.49 19.86
C GLN A 116 -53.06 -12.47 21.25
N ALA A 117 -54.39 -12.55 21.27
CA ALA A 117 -55.16 -12.52 22.50
C ALA A 117 -56.49 -13.27 22.35
N ARG A 118 -56.98 -13.87 23.43
CA ARG A 118 -58.34 -14.41 23.49
C ARG A 118 -59.28 -13.31 23.99
N VAL A 119 -60.04 -12.67 23.08
CA VAL A 119 -60.90 -11.50 23.38
C VAL A 119 -62.19 -11.47 22.54
N GLY A 120 -63.16 -10.65 22.96
CA GLY A 120 -64.33 -10.25 22.14
C GLY A 120 -65.36 -11.34 21.84
N ARG A 121 -65.39 -12.43 22.62
CA ARG A 121 -66.32 -13.54 22.45
C ARG A 121 -67.69 -13.20 23.03
N LYS A 122 -68.72 -13.33 22.20
CA LYS A 122 -70.11 -12.98 22.55
C LYS A 122 -70.84 -14.10 23.29
N ASN A 123 -70.38 -15.35 23.17
CA ASN A 123 -70.98 -16.48 23.86
C ASN A 123 -70.16 -16.86 25.10
N TRP A 124 -70.83 -16.91 26.25
CA TRP A 124 -70.20 -17.29 27.51
C TRP A 124 -69.66 -18.73 27.50
N THR A 125 -70.19 -19.62 26.66
CA THR A 125 -69.67 -21.00 26.51
C THR A 125 -68.35 -21.08 25.75
N ASP A 126 -67.89 -20.00 25.09
CA ASP A 126 -66.66 -20.00 24.31
C ASP A 126 -65.42 -20.17 25.22
N GLY A 127 -65.44 -19.60 26.42
CA GLY A 127 -64.43 -19.79 27.45
C GLY A 127 -63.03 -19.21 27.20
N PRO A 128 -62.12 -19.40 28.17
CA PRO A 128 -60.70 -19.14 28.00
C PRO A 128 -60.08 -20.16 27.04
N LYS A 129 -58.83 -19.93 26.63
CA LYS A 129 -57.99 -20.99 26.03
C LYS A 129 -57.06 -21.57 27.08
N ALA A 130 -56.50 -22.73 26.76
CA ALA A 130 -55.29 -23.21 27.42
C ALA A 130 -54.24 -22.09 27.45
N VAL A 131 -53.53 -22.00 28.57
CA VAL A 131 -52.42 -21.06 28.73
C VAL A 131 -51.33 -21.29 27.69
N MET A 132 -50.55 -20.25 27.41
CA MET A 132 -49.46 -20.24 26.43
C MET A 132 -49.93 -20.56 24.99
N ASN A 133 -51.17 -20.19 24.65
CA ASN A 133 -51.70 -20.38 23.29
C ASN A 133 -51.29 -19.23 22.33
N TYR A 134 -50.72 -18.14 22.86
CA TYR A 134 -50.29 -16.96 22.10
C TYR A 134 -48.79 -16.71 22.27
N GLU A 135 -48.22 -15.74 21.56
CA GLU A 135 -46.80 -15.42 21.71
C GLU A 135 -46.52 -14.78 23.07
N LYS A 136 -45.34 -15.09 23.63
CA LYS A 136 -44.86 -14.45 24.84
C LYS A 136 -44.42 -13.01 24.56
N ASN A 137 -44.57 -12.13 25.55
CA ASN A 137 -44.02 -10.79 25.49
C ASN A 137 -42.48 -10.78 25.65
N ARG A 138 -41.88 -9.58 25.60
CA ARG A 138 -40.42 -9.41 25.73
C ARG A 138 -39.84 -9.88 27.06
N ALA A 139 -40.64 -9.89 28.13
CA ALA A 139 -40.23 -10.44 29.43
C ALA A 139 -40.36 -11.98 29.48
N GLY A 140 -40.97 -12.60 28.48
CA GLY A 140 -41.18 -14.04 28.38
C GLY A 140 -42.49 -14.54 29.01
N LEU A 141 -43.45 -13.64 29.24
CA LEU A 141 -44.76 -13.91 29.83
C LEU A 141 -45.83 -14.11 28.76
N TYR A 142 -46.75 -15.04 28.98
CA TYR A 142 -47.88 -15.36 28.12
C TYR A 142 -49.17 -14.77 28.65
N ASP A 143 -50.14 -14.57 27.75
CA ASP A 143 -51.55 -14.29 28.06
C ASP A 143 -51.80 -13.01 28.89
N MET A 144 -50.83 -12.10 28.97
CA MET A 144 -50.96 -10.79 29.65
C MET A 144 -51.97 -9.84 28.96
N SER A 145 -52.59 -10.23 27.85
CA SER A 145 -53.64 -9.47 27.17
C SER A 145 -54.74 -10.43 26.72
N GLY A 146 -55.91 -10.38 27.35
CA GLY A 146 -57.04 -11.27 27.12
C GLY A 146 -56.99 -12.53 27.98
N ASN A 147 -57.69 -13.57 27.53
CA ASN A 147 -57.89 -14.82 28.27
C ASN A 147 -58.67 -14.58 29.58
N VAL A 148 -58.03 -14.37 30.73
CA VAL A 148 -58.72 -14.06 31.98
C VAL A 148 -58.25 -12.75 32.61
N TRP A 149 -59.16 -12.08 33.31
CA TRP A 149 -58.76 -11.02 34.23
C TRP A 149 -57.93 -11.61 35.35
N GLU A 150 -56.87 -10.93 35.76
CA GLU A 150 -55.94 -11.43 36.77
C GLU A 150 -55.95 -10.57 38.02
N TRP A 151 -56.22 -11.19 39.17
CA TRP A 151 -56.15 -10.54 40.48
C TRP A 151 -54.75 -9.97 40.76
N VAL A 152 -54.73 -8.73 41.26
CA VAL A 152 -53.53 -8.07 41.81
C VAL A 152 -53.79 -7.65 43.26
N ASP A 153 -52.73 -7.51 44.05
CA ASP A 153 -52.79 -7.11 45.46
C ASP A 153 -52.13 -5.75 45.69
N ASP A 154 -52.96 -4.70 45.80
CA ASP A 154 -52.54 -3.33 46.13
C ASP A 154 -52.85 -2.92 47.59
N GLY A 155 -53.22 -3.86 48.47
CA GLY A 155 -53.69 -3.47 49.82
C GLY A 155 -54.35 -4.58 50.65
N GLY A 156 -54.03 -5.84 50.39
CA GLY A 156 -54.48 -6.99 51.17
C GLY A 156 -55.97 -7.32 51.11
N GLY A 157 -56.76 -6.59 50.32
CA GLY A 157 -58.22 -6.67 50.31
C GLY A 157 -58.91 -5.68 51.25
N GLU A 158 -58.16 -4.75 51.87
CA GLU A 158 -58.72 -3.67 52.68
C GLU A 158 -59.75 -2.86 51.88
N GLY A 159 -60.90 -2.58 52.50
CA GLY A 159 -62.03 -1.92 51.84
C GLY A 159 -62.86 -2.82 50.90
N GLY A 160 -62.62 -4.13 50.90
CA GLY A 160 -63.47 -5.14 50.25
C GLY A 160 -63.41 -5.17 48.72
N MET A 161 -62.50 -4.43 48.10
CA MET A 161 -62.37 -4.29 46.65
C MET A 161 -60.91 -4.40 46.23
N GLN A 162 -60.64 -5.16 45.16
CA GLN A 162 -59.31 -5.28 44.55
C GLN A 162 -59.35 -5.06 43.05
N LYS A 163 -58.18 -4.82 42.46
CA LYS A 163 -58.05 -4.66 41.01
C LYS A 163 -57.81 -6.00 40.32
N VAL A 164 -58.25 -6.04 39.07
CA VAL A 164 -57.86 -7.06 38.10
C VAL A 164 -57.35 -6.39 36.83
N TYR A 165 -56.39 -7.03 36.17
CA TYR A 165 -55.75 -6.56 34.93
C TYR A 165 -55.85 -7.60 33.81
N GLY A 166 -55.51 -7.22 32.58
CA GLY A 166 -55.37 -8.15 31.45
C GLY A 166 -56.58 -8.27 30.54
N GLY A 167 -57.79 -8.00 31.03
CA GLY A 167 -59.00 -8.26 30.25
C GLY A 167 -59.31 -9.75 30.14
N SER A 168 -60.42 -10.11 29.51
CA SER A 168 -60.78 -11.52 29.35
C SER A 168 -61.33 -11.86 27.97
N TRP A 169 -61.63 -13.13 27.72
CA TRP A 169 -62.24 -13.60 26.48
C TRP A 169 -63.57 -12.93 26.14
N THR A 170 -64.30 -12.40 27.11
CA THR A 170 -65.57 -11.67 26.89
C THR A 170 -65.40 -10.17 26.68
N ASP A 171 -64.22 -9.63 26.94
CA ASP A 171 -63.98 -8.19 26.87
C ASP A 171 -63.44 -7.75 25.50
N GLY A 172 -63.76 -6.52 25.13
CA GLY A 172 -63.22 -5.90 23.92
C GLY A 172 -61.75 -5.48 24.08
N PRO A 173 -61.04 -5.24 22.98
CA PRO A 173 -59.58 -4.99 22.97
C PRO A 173 -59.16 -3.81 23.84
N ARG A 174 -59.99 -2.78 24.02
CA ARG A 174 -59.65 -1.64 24.89
C ARG A 174 -59.38 -2.03 26.34
N LEU A 175 -60.02 -3.09 26.84
CA LEU A 175 -59.90 -3.54 28.22
C LEU A 175 -58.77 -4.53 28.44
N THR A 176 -58.13 -5.00 27.37
CA THR A 176 -57.04 -5.99 27.43
C THR A 176 -55.67 -5.34 27.27
N ARG A 177 -55.62 -4.00 27.43
CA ARG A 177 -54.39 -3.22 27.39
C ARG A 177 -53.63 -3.36 28.69
N CYS A 178 -52.30 -3.25 28.64
CA CYS A 178 -51.44 -3.39 29.82
C CYS A 178 -51.78 -2.40 30.94
N GLY A 179 -52.26 -1.20 30.62
CA GLY A 179 -52.68 -0.19 31.59
C GLY A 179 -54.15 -0.23 32.00
N SER A 180 -54.95 -1.16 31.47
CA SER A 180 -56.38 -1.24 31.75
C SER A 180 -56.68 -2.17 32.92
N ALA A 181 -57.43 -1.64 33.90
CA ALA A 181 -57.81 -2.35 35.10
C ALA A 181 -59.32 -2.25 35.35
N ARG A 182 -59.86 -3.22 36.10
CA ARG A 182 -61.18 -3.13 36.73
C ARG A 182 -61.06 -3.29 38.23
N ARG A 183 -62.03 -2.77 38.97
CA ARG A 183 -62.21 -3.06 40.40
C ARG A 183 -63.30 -4.11 40.57
N ALA A 184 -63.10 -5.02 41.51
CA ALA A 184 -64.05 -6.06 41.84
C ALA A 184 -64.03 -6.39 43.32
N LYS A 185 -65.17 -6.88 43.83
CA LYS A 185 -65.28 -7.29 45.23
C LYS A 185 -64.39 -8.50 45.49
N VAL A 186 -63.72 -8.52 46.63
CA VAL A 186 -62.74 -9.58 46.97
C VAL A 186 -63.37 -10.98 47.07
N ASP A 187 -64.66 -11.07 47.38
CA ASP A 187 -65.46 -12.29 47.46
C ASP A 187 -66.13 -12.68 46.14
N LEU A 188 -65.96 -11.89 45.07
CA LEU A 188 -66.54 -12.16 43.76
C LEU A 188 -65.89 -13.40 43.11
N LYS A 189 -66.70 -14.42 42.85
CA LYS A 189 -66.36 -15.53 41.95
C LYS A 189 -66.85 -15.22 40.54
N SER A 190 -65.98 -14.65 39.71
CA SER A 190 -66.31 -14.38 38.31
C SER A 190 -65.81 -15.49 37.39
N LEU A 191 -66.62 -15.84 36.39
CA LEU A 191 -66.29 -16.86 35.39
C LEU A 191 -65.01 -16.55 34.63
N ASN A 192 -64.68 -15.28 34.46
CA ASN A 192 -63.56 -14.81 33.65
C ASN A 192 -62.40 -14.22 34.47
N TYR A 193 -62.37 -14.47 35.77
CA TYR A 193 -61.32 -13.99 36.68
C TYR A 193 -60.48 -15.18 37.15
N GLY A 194 -59.19 -15.09 36.86
CA GLY A 194 -58.13 -15.96 37.37
C GLY A 194 -57.02 -15.12 37.99
N PHE A 195 -55.80 -15.62 37.96
CA PHE A 195 -54.64 -14.95 38.56
C PHE A 195 -53.33 -15.59 38.12
N ARG A 196 -52.23 -14.88 38.39
CA ARG A 196 -50.87 -15.42 38.35
C ARG A 196 -50.10 -14.97 39.59
N CYS A 197 -49.02 -15.68 39.92
CA CYS A 197 -48.22 -15.35 41.10
C CYS A 197 -46.92 -14.63 40.73
N VAL A 198 -46.37 -13.90 41.70
CA VAL A 198 -45.02 -13.34 41.67
C VAL A 198 -44.23 -13.74 42.90
N ARG A 199 -42.90 -13.68 42.81
CA ARG A 199 -41.99 -13.89 43.93
C ARG A 199 -40.94 -12.78 43.96
N SER A 200 -40.81 -12.14 45.12
CA SER A 200 -39.77 -11.15 45.37
C SER A 200 -38.38 -11.78 45.30
N LEU A 201 -37.37 -10.99 44.91
CA LEU A 201 -35.98 -11.45 44.95
C LEU A 201 -35.53 -11.71 46.38
N THR A 202 -34.92 -12.87 46.60
CA THR A 202 -34.18 -13.16 47.83
C THR A 202 -32.83 -12.44 47.81
N GLU A 203 -32.16 -12.37 48.97
CA GLU A 203 -30.79 -11.85 49.03
C GLU A 203 -29.83 -12.66 48.17
N VAL A 204 -30.01 -13.98 48.13
CA VAL A 204 -29.22 -14.88 47.28
C VAL A 204 -29.45 -14.59 45.79
N ASP A 205 -30.70 -14.32 45.38
CA ASP A 205 -31.01 -13.94 44.00
C ASP A 205 -30.31 -12.63 43.62
N ARG A 206 -30.36 -11.62 44.50
CA ARG A 206 -29.69 -10.33 44.30
C ARG A 206 -28.18 -10.50 44.11
N ILE A 207 -27.54 -11.30 44.95
CA ILE A 207 -26.09 -11.60 44.85
C ILE A 207 -25.76 -12.32 43.54
N ARG A 208 -26.55 -13.32 43.14
CA ARG A 208 -26.34 -14.07 41.89
C ARG A 208 -26.44 -13.15 40.67
N LEU A 209 -27.49 -12.32 40.61
CA LEU A 209 -27.68 -11.35 39.52
C LEU A 209 -26.56 -10.31 39.47
N ALA A 210 -26.11 -9.81 40.62
CA ALA A 210 -24.99 -8.87 40.69
C ALA A 210 -23.68 -9.50 40.19
N ARG A 211 -23.39 -10.76 40.58
CA ARG A 211 -22.21 -11.49 40.10
C ARG A 211 -22.24 -11.73 38.59
N ALA A 212 -23.37 -12.18 38.06
CA ALA A 212 -23.55 -12.38 36.63
C ALA A 212 -23.36 -11.06 35.84
N ALA A 213 -23.92 -9.95 36.34
CA ALA A 213 -23.73 -8.63 35.74
C ALA A 213 -22.27 -8.17 35.78
N ALA A 214 -21.56 -8.41 36.88
CA ALA A 214 -20.13 -8.08 37.00
C ALA A 214 -19.27 -8.91 36.03
N GLU A 215 -19.57 -10.20 35.87
CA GLU A 215 -18.88 -11.07 34.91
C GLU A 215 -19.13 -10.63 33.47
N ALA A 216 -20.38 -10.31 33.12
CA ALA A 216 -20.73 -9.78 31.80
C ALA A 216 -19.98 -8.48 31.49
N ARG A 217 -19.92 -7.54 32.44
CA ARG A 217 -19.14 -6.30 32.31
C ARG A 217 -17.65 -6.58 32.09
N ARG A 218 -17.07 -7.53 32.83
CA ARG A 218 -15.66 -7.95 32.64
C ARG A 218 -15.42 -8.52 31.24
N LYS A 219 -16.31 -9.37 30.73
CA LYS A 219 -16.22 -9.93 29.37
C LYS A 219 -16.28 -8.84 28.30
N VAL A 220 -17.18 -7.86 28.44
CA VAL A 220 -17.28 -6.71 27.53
C VAL A 220 -16.00 -5.87 27.57
N GLN A 221 -15.51 -5.51 28.77
CA GLN A 221 -14.27 -4.74 28.92
C GLN A 221 -13.06 -5.48 28.32
N ALA A 222 -12.97 -6.80 28.51
CA ALA A 222 -11.91 -7.61 27.91
C ALA A 222 -11.98 -7.60 26.38
N ARG A 223 -13.18 -7.69 25.78
CA ARG A 223 -13.38 -7.58 24.33
C ARG A 223 -12.93 -6.22 23.80
N VAL A 224 -13.34 -5.13 24.45
CA VAL A 224 -12.95 -3.77 24.08
C VAL A 224 -11.43 -3.58 24.15
N ARG A 225 -10.78 -4.08 25.21
CA ARG A 225 -9.31 -4.02 25.34
C ARG A 225 -8.59 -4.80 24.24
N ARG A 226 -9.07 -6.01 23.91
CA ARG A 226 -8.50 -6.83 22.82
C ARG A 226 -8.63 -6.14 21.47
N GLU A 227 -9.78 -5.51 21.20
CA GLU A 227 -10.00 -4.79 19.95
C GLU A 227 -9.11 -3.54 19.85
N ALA A 228 -8.99 -2.76 20.94
CA ALA A 228 -8.08 -1.62 20.99
C ALA A 228 -6.62 -2.02 20.77
N ALA A 229 -6.17 -3.12 21.38
CA ALA A 229 -4.82 -3.65 21.18
C ALA A 229 -4.59 -4.09 19.72
N ARG A 230 -5.57 -4.77 19.10
CA ARG A 230 -5.51 -5.14 17.67
C ARG A 230 -5.41 -3.93 16.76
N ARG A 231 -6.22 -2.90 16.99
CA ARG A 231 -6.17 -1.63 16.21
C ARG A 231 -4.79 -0.96 16.34
N LYS A 232 -4.26 -0.88 17.56
CA LYS A 232 -2.92 -0.31 17.80
C LYS A 232 -1.81 -1.10 17.08
N ALA A 233 -1.87 -2.43 17.10
CA ALA A 233 -0.91 -3.28 16.40
C ALA A 233 -1.00 -3.10 14.87
N ALA A 234 -2.22 -2.99 14.32
CA ALA A 234 -2.43 -2.77 12.89
C ALA A 234 -1.84 -1.43 12.41
N VAL A 235 -2.03 -0.34 13.17
CA VAL A 235 -1.42 0.97 12.86
C VAL A 235 0.11 0.86 12.84
N LYS A 236 0.72 0.26 13.86
CA LYS A 236 2.18 0.08 13.92
C LYS A 236 2.72 -0.75 12.74
N ALA A 237 2.00 -1.80 12.35
CA ALA A 237 2.37 -2.62 11.19
C ALA A 237 2.27 -1.83 9.87
N ALA A 238 1.24 -1.00 9.69
CA ALA A 238 1.08 -0.16 8.51
C ALA A 238 2.19 0.90 8.40
N GLU A 239 2.58 1.52 9.51
CA GLU A 239 3.70 2.47 9.57
C GLU A 239 5.03 1.81 9.19
N ALA A 240 5.31 0.62 9.73
CA ALA A 240 6.51 -0.15 9.40
C ALA A 240 6.54 -0.55 7.91
N ALA A 241 5.42 -1.01 7.35
CA ALA A 241 5.31 -1.35 5.93
C ALA A 241 5.52 -0.13 5.03
N ARG A 242 4.97 1.04 5.40
CA ARG A 242 5.19 2.30 4.68
C ARG A 242 6.67 2.70 4.68
N LYS A 243 7.34 2.59 5.83
CA LYS A 243 8.77 2.89 5.96
C LYS A 243 9.61 1.97 5.07
N ALA A 244 9.37 0.67 5.10
CA ALA A 244 10.08 -0.30 4.27
C ALA A 244 9.90 -0.03 2.76
N LYS A 245 8.69 0.37 2.33
CA LYS A 245 8.43 0.73 0.92
C LYS A 245 9.21 1.98 0.49
N ILE A 246 9.33 2.99 1.36
CA ILE A 246 10.11 4.20 1.09
C ILE A 246 11.60 3.85 0.97
N GLU A 247 12.14 3.04 1.89
CA GLU A 247 13.54 2.60 1.87
C GLU A 247 13.87 1.79 0.61
N ALA A 248 12.99 0.87 0.20
CA ALA A 248 13.16 0.09 -1.03
C ALA A 248 13.16 0.97 -2.28
N LYS A 249 12.26 1.97 -2.35
CA LYS A 249 12.21 2.92 -3.47
C LYS A 249 13.48 3.78 -3.52
N ALA A 250 13.97 4.26 -2.37
CA ALA A 250 15.20 5.04 -2.29
C ALA A 250 16.43 4.22 -2.72
N LYS A 251 16.51 2.95 -2.33
CA LYS A 251 17.58 2.03 -2.76
C LYS A 251 17.58 1.87 -4.28
N THR A 252 16.42 1.57 -4.86
CA THR A 252 16.26 1.39 -6.32
C THR A 252 16.67 2.65 -7.09
N ALA A 253 16.31 3.84 -6.59
CA ALA A 253 16.68 5.10 -7.22
C ALA A 253 18.19 5.34 -7.21
N ARG A 254 18.87 5.04 -6.09
CA ARG A 254 20.35 5.15 -5.99
C ARG A 254 21.07 4.19 -6.91
N GLU A 255 20.57 2.96 -7.04
CA GLU A 255 21.14 1.96 -7.96
C GLU A 255 20.98 2.40 -9.42
N ALA A 256 19.86 3.02 -9.78
CA ALA A 256 19.64 3.57 -11.12
C ALA A 256 20.56 4.76 -11.44
N GLU A 257 20.73 5.70 -10.49
CA GLU A 257 21.63 6.84 -10.64
C GLU A 257 23.09 6.40 -10.82
N LEU A 258 23.53 5.43 -10.01
CA LEU A 258 24.87 4.85 -10.13
C LEU A 258 25.07 4.15 -11.49
N ALA A 259 24.06 3.41 -11.98
CA ALA A 259 24.13 2.76 -13.28
C ALA A 259 24.23 3.76 -14.43
N GLU A 260 23.52 4.90 -14.35
CA GLU A 260 23.61 5.96 -15.35
C GLU A 260 25.00 6.63 -15.33
N GLU A 261 25.54 6.92 -14.15
CA GLU A 261 26.89 7.47 -14.01
C GLU A 261 27.96 6.51 -14.58
N GLN A 262 27.85 5.23 -14.25
CA GLN A 262 28.74 4.19 -14.79
C GLN A 262 28.64 4.07 -16.32
N ALA A 263 27.44 4.18 -16.89
CA ALA A 263 27.25 4.17 -18.33
C ALA A 263 27.90 5.38 -19.01
N ARG A 264 27.76 6.59 -18.44
CA ARG A 264 28.44 7.80 -18.93
C ARG A 264 29.95 7.67 -18.85
N ALA A 265 30.47 7.15 -17.74
CA ALA A 265 31.91 6.92 -17.56
C ALA A 265 32.45 5.89 -18.58
N ALA A 266 31.71 4.81 -18.83
CA ALA A 266 32.08 3.79 -19.81
C ALA A 266 32.13 4.37 -21.24
N GLU A 267 31.15 5.19 -21.62
CA GLU A 267 31.14 5.83 -22.93
C GLU A 267 32.27 6.86 -23.08
N ALA A 268 32.53 7.67 -22.06
CA ALA A 268 33.67 8.58 -22.04
C ALA A 268 34.99 7.84 -22.20
N ALA A 269 35.16 6.71 -21.50
CA ALA A 269 36.35 5.86 -21.63
C ALA A 269 36.49 5.27 -23.04
N ARG A 270 35.37 4.87 -23.67
CA ARG A 270 35.36 4.35 -25.04
C ARG A 270 35.78 5.41 -26.06
N ILE A 271 35.29 6.65 -25.91
CA ILE A 271 35.66 7.79 -26.77
C ILE A 271 37.15 8.12 -26.58
N ALA A 272 37.62 8.19 -25.33
CA ALA A 272 39.02 8.45 -25.03
C ALA A 272 39.96 7.38 -25.62
N ALA A 273 39.59 6.09 -25.52
CA ALA A 273 40.36 5.00 -26.11
C ALA A 273 40.37 5.05 -27.65
N ALA A 274 39.26 5.46 -28.28
CA ALA A 274 39.22 5.66 -29.73
C ALA A 274 40.11 6.83 -30.18
N PHE A 275 40.11 7.93 -29.43
CA PHE A 275 41.00 9.07 -29.68
C PHE A 275 42.48 8.69 -29.51
N ALA A 276 42.82 7.99 -28.42
CA ALA A 276 44.20 7.55 -28.15
C ALA A 276 44.78 6.70 -29.29
N ARG A 277 44.00 5.76 -29.86
CA ARG A 277 44.41 4.98 -31.04
C ARG A 277 44.57 5.82 -32.29
N LYS A 278 43.74 6.85 -32.48
CA LYS A 278 43.80 7.74 -33.66
C LYS A 278 45.09 8.57 -33.68
N VAL A 279 45.54 9.01 -32.50
CA VAL A 279 46.75 9.84 -32.34
C VAL A 279 48.01 9.04 -32.01
N GLU A 280 47.93 7.71 -32.03
CA GLU A 280 49.07 6.83 -31.78
C GLU A 280 50.18 7.11 -32.81
N GLY A 281 51.40 7.39 -32.31
CA GLY A 281 52.56 7.73 -33.13
C GLY A 281 52.57 9.16 -33.72
N MET A 282 51.56 10.00 -33.44
CA MET A 282 51.53 11.40 -33.87
C MET A 282 52.22 12.31 -32.84
N LEU A 283 52.74 13.44 -33.30
CA LEU A 283 53.36 14.46 -32.46
C LEU A 283 52.29 15.40 -31.91
N LYS A 284 52.26 15.54 -30.58
CA LYS A 284 51.37 16.50 -29.90
C LYS A 284 51.98 17.89 -29.97
N ILE A 285 51.28 18.82 -30.62
CA ILE A 285 51.68 20.22 -30.76
C ILE A 285 50.87 21.06 -29.77
N GLU A 286 51.54 21.58 -28.77
CA GLU A 286 50.98 22.50 -27.77
C GLU A 286 51.65 23.85 -27.90
N THR A 287 50.86 24.87 -28.23
CA THR A 287 51.33 26.25 -28.35
C THR A 287 50.33 27.19 -27.68
N SER A 288 50.77 28.38 -27.30
CA SER A 288 49.87 29.41 -26.76
C SER A 288 48.99 30.07 -27.83
N ALA A 289 49.31 29.88 -29.11
CA ALA A 289 48.64 30.55 -30.24
C ALA A 289 47.45 29.74 -30.81
N PHE A 290 47.41 28.43 -30.58
CA PHE A 290 46.41 27.53 -31.17
C PHE A 290 45.89 26.49 -30.17
N LYS A 291 44.73 25.92 -30.45
CA LYS A 291 44.27 24.71 -29.75
C LYS A 291 45.26 23.58 -30.00
N THR A 292 45.47 22.72 -28.99
CA THR A 292 46.29 21.52 -29.13
C THR A 292 45.83 20.69 -30.31
N PHE A 293 46.78 20.19 -31.10
CA PHE A 293 46.53 19.26 -32.19
C PHE A 293 47.65 18.22 -32.26
N TYR A 294 47.44 17.18 -33.04
CA TYR A 294 48.41 16.13 -33.31
C TYR A 294 48.73 16.13 -34.80
N ILE A 295 49.99 15.96 -35.17
CA ILE A 295 50.43 15.88 -36.57
C ILE A 295 51.39 14.71 -36.78
N ASP A 296 51.35 14.07 -37.94
CA ASP A 296 52.29 12.98 -38.25
C ASP A 296 53.75 13.50 -38.24
N PRO A 297 54.72 12.71 -37.76
CA PRO A 297 56.10 13.14 -37.57
C PRO A 297 56.84 13.44 -38.88
N HIS A 298 56.43 12.81 -39.99
CA HIS A 298 56.99 12.98 -41.32
C HIS A 298 55.89 12.81 -42.37
N GLU A 299 56.22 13.02 -43.64
CA GLU A 299 55.31 12.85 -44.76
C GLU A 299 54.83 11.40 -44.88
N VAL A 300 53.64 11.22 -45.45
CA VAL A 300 53.10 9.89 -45.75
C VAL A 300 54.01 9.20 -46.76
N SER A 301 54.49 8.01 -46.44
CA SER A 301 55.35 7.24 -47.33
C SER A 301 54.57 6.58 -48.47
N VAL A 302 55.26 6.24 -49.56
CA VAL A 302 54.71 5.45 -50.67
C VAL A 302 54.11 4.13 -50.17
N GLU A 303 54.76 3.45 -49.24
CA GLU A 303 54.24 2.21 -48.64
C GLU A 303 52.91 2.43 -47.91
N ALA A 304 52.84 3.45 -47.04
CA ALA A 304 51.64 3.77 -46.30
C ALA A 304 50.49 4.16 -47.24
N TYR A 305 50.76 4.99 -48.24
CA TYR A 305 49.74 5.39 -49.22
C TYR A 305 49.31 4.24 -50.14
N ARG A 306 50.22 3.35 -50.55
CA ARG A 306 49.87 2.13 -51.32
C ARG A 306 49.00 1.16 -50.53
N ALA A 307 49.19 1.07 -49.21
CA ALA A 307 48.32 0.26 -48.36
C ALA A 307 46.86 0.77 -48.39
N PHE A 308 46.67 2.09 -48.48
CA PHE A 308 45.36 2.71 -48.69
C PHE A 308 44.86 2.57 -50.13
N LYS A 309 45.73 2.79 -51.13
CA LYS A 309 45.39 2.80 -52.56
C LYS A 309 46.37 1.93 -53.36
N PRO A 310 46.12 0.60 -53.47
CA PRO A 310 47.05 -0.32 -54.15
C PRO A 310 47.29 -0.03 -55.64
N THR A 311 46.40 0.74 -56.27
CA THR A 311 46.52 1.20 -57.65
C THR A 311 47.46 2.40 -57.82
N TYR A 312 47.88 3.04 -56.72
CA TYR A 312 48.82 4.15 -56.76
C TYR A 312 50.17 3.71 -57.35
N ARG A 313 50.68 4.55 -58.25
CA ARG A 313 52.00 4.41 -58.87
C ARG A 313 52.75 5.73 -58.61
N PRO A 314 53.79 5.74 -57.78
CA PRO A 314 54.61 6.93 -57.59
C PRO A 314 55.35 7.25 -58.89
N ASP A 315 55.69 8.53 -59.05
CA ASP A 315 56.56 8.98 -60.12
C ASP A 315 58.02 8.54 -59.90
N GLU A 316 58.87 8.79 -60.91
CA GLU A 316 60.25 8.33 -60.92
C GLU A 316 61.14 9.00 -59.85
N PHE A 317 60.68 10.10 -59.25
CA PHE A 317 61.40 10.89 -58.24
C PHE A 317 61.07 10.46 -56.81
N SER A 318 60.14 9.51 -56.61
CA SER A 318 59.75 9.00 -55.29
C SER A 318 59.31 7.52 -55.30
N ILE A 319 60.15 6.62 -55.82
CA ILE A 319 59.76 5.22 -56.08
C ILE A 319 59.81 4.32 -54.83
N GLY A 320 60.74 4.61 -53.90
CA GLY A 320 61.07 3.74 -52.76
C GLY A 320 59.93 3.65 -51.72
N PRO A 321 59.76 2.52 -51.01
CA PRO A 321 58.64 2.35 -50.06
C PRO A 321 58.65 3.37 -48.92
N ARG A 322 59.84 3.81 -48.50
CA ARG A 322 60.04 4.85 -47.47
C ARG A 322 60.19 6.26 -48.03
N MET A 323 60.04 6.48 -49.34
CA MET A 323 60.03 7.83 -49.91
C MET A 323 58.64 8.47 -49.76
N PRO A 324 58.49 9.80 -49.78
CA PRO A 324 57.20 10.48 -49.62
C PRO A 324 56.25 10.17 -50.78
N ALA A 325 54.98 9.94 -50.49
CA ALA A 325 53.98 9.71 -51.53
C ALA A 325 53.70 11.04 -52.28
N THR A 326 54.20 11.15 -53.52
CA THR A 326 54.07 12.32 -54.40
C THR A 326 53.18 12.03 -55.61
N GLY A 327 52.86 13.05 -56.42
CA GLY A 327 51.97 12.87 -57.59
C GLY A 327 50.50 12.64 -57.20
N ILE A 328 50.13 13.10 -56.00
CA ILE A 328 48.81 12.92 -55.39
C ILE A 328 48.12 14.29 -55.35
N THR A 329 46.85 14.32 -55.76
CA THR A 329 46.06 15.56 -55.73
C THR A 329 45.70 15.94 -54.29
N HIS A 330 45.35 17.21 -54.05
CA HIS A 330 44.93 17.67 -52.72
C HIS A 330 43.77 16.84 -52.16
N GLU A 331 42.76 16.56 -53.00
CA GLU A 331 41.61 15.76 -52.58
C GLU A 331 41.98 14.32 -52.23
N GLN A 332 42.90 13.71 -52.96
CA GLN A 332 43.36 12.35 -52.66
C GLN A 332 44.15 12.28 -51.35
N ALA A 333 44.93 13.33 -51.05
CA ALA A 333 45.60 13.46 -49.76
C ALA A 333 44.60 13.63 -48.61
N ARG A 334 43.53 14.43 -48.81
CA ARG A 334 42.41 14.55 -47.87
C ARG A 334 41.67 13.24 -47.66
N GLU A 335 41.40 12.48 -48.73
CA GLU A 335 40.76 11.16 -48.68
C GLU A 335 41.59 10.18 -47.85
N TYR A 336 42.91 10.15 -48.05
CA TYR A 336 43.81 9.32 -47.24
C TYR A 336 43.72 9.68 -45.77
N CYS A 337 43.92 10.95 -45.42
CA CYS A 337 43.85 11.37 -44.03
C CYS A 337 42.47 11.10 -43.42
N GLY A 338 41.39 11.35 -44.18
CA GLY A 338 40.01 11.07 -43.78
C GLY A 338 39.73 9.58 -43.53
N SER A 339 40.34 8.68 -44.30
CA SER A 339 40.21 7.24 -44.09
C SER A 339 40.76 6.76 -42.74
N LEU A 340 41.73 7.50 -42.18
CA LEU A 340 42.30 7.29 -40.86
C LEU A 340 41.55 8.07 -39.76
N GLY A 341 40.47 8.76 -40.12
CA GLY A 341 39.77 9.70 -39.23
C GLY A 341 40.60 10.94 -38.88
N LYS A 342 41.64 11.24 -39.65
CA LYS A 342 42.49 12.43 -39.59
C LYS A 342 42.07 13.43 -40.67
N ARG A 343 42.83 14.51 -40.85
CA ARG A 343 42.69 15.48 -41.95
C ARG A 343 44.07 15.99 -42.40
N LEU A 344 44.14 16.76 -43.47
CA LEU A 344 45.34 17.58 -43.70
C LEU A 344 45.47 18.65 -42.59
N PRO A 345 46.69 19.02 -42.17
CA PRO A 345 46.90 20.16 -41.27
C PRO A 345 46.39 21.44 -41.91
N THR A 346 45.94 22.42 -41.12
CA THR A 346 45.75 23.77 -41.66
C THR A 346 47.11 24.42 -41.96
N SER A 347 47.13 25.51 -42.74
CA SER A 347 48.36 26.27 -42.97
C SER A 347 49.03 26.69 -41.65
N GLU A 348 48.23 27.14 -40.69
CA GLU A 348 48.70 27.61 -39.39
C GLU A 348 49.25 26.46 -38.54
N GLU A 349 48.56 25.32 -38.53
CA GLU A 349 49.02 24.12 -37.82
C GLU A 349 50.32 23.59 -38.38
N TRP A 350 50.46 23.54 -39.71
CA TRP A 350 51.69 23.09 -40.36
C TRP A 350 52.86 24.03 -40.00
N VAL A 351 52.65 25.34 -40.10
CA VAL A 351 53.67 26.35 -39.76
C VAL A 351 54.04 26.28 -38.28
N ALA A 352 53.06 26.15 -37.38
CA ALA A 352 53.29 26.01 -35.94
C ALA A 352 54.07 24.72 -35.63
N ALA A 353 53.72 23.61 -36.27
CA ALA A 353 54.44 22.35 -36.14
C ALA A 353 55.88 22.48 -36.64
N CYS A 354 56.14 23.26 -37.70
CA CYS A 354 57.49 23.47 -38.22
C CYS A 354 58.34 24.35 -37.31
N LEU A 355 57.82 25.54 -36.96
CA LEU A 355 58.52 26.57 -36.20
C LEU A 355 58.92 26.10 -34.80
N GLY A 356 58.13 25.21 -34.20
CA GLY A 356 58.35 24.82 -32.82
C GLY A 356 58.11 25.96 -31.82
N GLU A 357 58.40 25.71 -30.55
CA GLU A 357 58.38 26.75 -29.51
C GLU A 357 59.45 27.83 -29.72
N THR A 358 60.51 27.53 -30.48
CA THR A 358 61.62 28.46 -30.70
C THR A 358 61.33 29.52 -31.76
N GLY A 359 60.36 29.28 -32.64
CA GLY A 359 60.03 30.21 -33.72
C GLY A 359 61.15 30.37 -34.76
N ASP A 360 62.01 29.36 -34.88
CA ASP A 360 63.19 29.42 -35.74
C ASP A 360 62.83 29.35 -37.23
N ILE A 361 63.62 30.01 -38.08
CA ILE A 361 63.33 30.14 -39.52
C ILE A 361 63.30 28.77 -40.21
N TYR A 362 64.20 27.86 -39.82
CA TYR A 362 64.22 26.47 -40.25
C TYR A 362 63.78 25.58 -39.10
N SER A 363 63.16 24.44 -39.41
CA SER A 363 62.66 23.48 -38.41
C SER A 363 63.74 23.05 -37.40
N TYR A 364 65.00 23.13 -37.81
CA TYR A 364 66.14 22.69 -37.03
C TYR A 364 67.03 23.83 -36.48
N GLY A 365 66.64 25.10 -36.66
CA GLY A 365 67.32 26.25 -36.05
C GLY A 365 67.34 27.52 -36.90
N LYS A 366 68.02 28.56 -36.41
CA LYS A 366 68.05 29.92 -37.03
C LYS A 366 68.89 30.03 -38.30
N ARG A 367 69.85 29.12 -38.50
CA ARG A 367 70.80 29.15 -39.61
C ARG A 367 70.59 27.93 -40.49
N TYR A 368 70.63 28.14 -41.79
CA TYR A 368 70.54 27.05 -42.77
C TYR A 368 71.72 26.09 -42.62
N ASP A 369 71.42 24.80 -42.70
CA ASP A 369 72.41 23.73 -42.69
C ASP A 369 72.02 22.69 -43.77
N PRO A 370 72.75 22.62 -44.89
CA PRO A 370 72.42 21.69 -45.99
C PRO A 370 72.60 20.22 -45.61
N THR A 371 73.14 19.90 -44.44
CA THR A 371 73.22 18.52 -43.93
C THR A 371 71.97 18.09 -43.15
N ARG A 372 71.08 19.04 -42.82
CA ARG A 372 69.89 18.81 -41.97
C ARG A 372 68.57 18.86 -42.73
N ALA A 373 68.60 19.26 -44.00
CA ALA A 373 67.48 19.24 -44.92
C ALA A 373 67.92 18.80 -46.32
N ARG A 374 66.99 18.20 -47.07
CA ARG A 374 67.22 17.84 -48.46
C ARG A 374 66.72 18.97 -49.36
N THR A 375 67.63 19.84 -49.82
CA THR A 375 67.33 21.10 -50.53
C THR A 375 68.41 21.41 -51.57
N GLY A 376 68.09 22.24 -52.57
CA GLY A 376 69.04 22.75 -53.57
C GLY A 376 69.66 21.69 -54.48
N LEU A 377 68.97 20.57 -54.72
CA LEU A 377 69.43 19.46 -55.55
C LEU A 377 68.90 19.57 -56.99
N ALA A 378 69.59 18.90 -57.92
CA ALA A 378 69.11 18.76 -59.30
C ALA A 378 67.81 17.93 -59.36
N TRP A 379 66.99 18.17 -60.38
CA TRP A 379 65.74 17.45 -60.61
C TRP A 379 65.88 15.92 -60.58
N SER A 380 66.96 15.40 -61.18
CA SER A 380 67.26 13.96 -61.22
C SER A 380 67.58 13.33 -59.86
N ALA A 381 67.78 14.12 -58.79
CA ALA A 381 68.07 13.60 -57.46
C ALA A 381 66.84 13.03 -56.75
N GLY A 382 65.64 13.55 -57.06
CA GLY A 382 64.37 13.15 -56.45
C GLY A 382 64.29 13.35 -54.93
N ALA A 383 63.16 12.92 -54.36
CA ALA A 383 62.90 12.94 -52.94
C ALA A 383 63.83 11.97 -52.17
N GLY A 384 64.03 12.24 -50.89
CA GLY A 384 64.70 11.34 -49.95
C GLY A 384 63.70 10.36 -49.32
N GLU A 385 64.20 9.49 -48.45
CA GLU A 385 63.29 8.78 -47.54
C GLU A 385 62.68 9.76 -46.53
N VAL A 386 61.43 9.53 -46.16
CA VAL A 386 60.76 10.24 -45.06
C VAL A 386 61.52 9.98 -43.76
N ALA A 387 61.43 10.93 -42.82
CA ALA A 387 62.25 10.97 -41.61
C ALA A 387 63.76 11.04 -41.89
N GLY A 388 64.15 11.64 -43.02
CA GLY A 388 65.55 11.78 -43.45
C GLY A 388 66.23 13.05 -42.91
N GLY A 389 65.47 14.12 -42.75
CA GLY A 389 65.91 15.42 -42.21
C GLY A 389 66.00 15.44 -40.69
N ALA A 390 66.64 16.49 -40.17
CA ALA A 390 66.80 16.64 -38.73
C ALA A 390 65.45 16.94 -38.04
N PRO A 391 65.12 16.26 -36.94
CA PRO A 391 63.90 16.56 -36.19
C PRO A 391 63.96 17.94 -35.54
N ASN A 392 62.80 18.60 -35.45
CA ASN A 392 62.64 19.80 -34.65
C ASN A 392 62.35 19.50 -33.17
N VAL A 393 62.00 20.52 -32.39
CA VAL A 393 61.73 20.40 -30.94
C VAL A 393 60.55 19.48 -30.60
N TYR A 394 59.61 19.27 -31.52
CA TYR A 394 58.51 18.33 -31.36
C TYR A 394 58.83 16.94 -31.91
N GLY A 395 59.96 16.77 -32.58
CA GLY A 395 60.33 15.55 -33.30
C GLY A 395 59.87 15.51 -34.75
N ALA A 396 59.30 16.60 -35.29
CA ALA A 396 58.85 16.64 -36.67
C ALA A 396 60.06 16.73 -37.62
N GLN A 397 60.09 15.85 -38.61
CA GLN A 397 61.15 15.76 -39.61
C GLN A 397 60.64 16.20 -40.97
N ASP A 398 61.59 16.56 -41.83
CA ASP A 398 61.32 16.95 -43.23
C ASP A 398 60.35 18.13 -43.37
N MET A 399 60.15 18.92 -42.31
CA MET A 399 59.38 20.18 -42.35
C MET A 399 60.10 21.29 -43.14
N VAL A 400 61.32 21.03 -43.64
CA VAL A 400 62.10 21.92 -44.49
C VAL A 400 62.81 21.07 -45.54
N GLY A 401 62.47 21.26 -46.81
CA GLY A 401 62.99 20.45 -47.91
C GLY A 401 62.30 19.09 -48.03
N ASN A 402 62.97 18.16 -48.71
CA ASN A 402 62.40 16.89 -49.17
C ASN A 402 61.27 17.11 -50.18
N VAL A 403 60.03 17.32 -49.75
CA VAL A 403 58.90 17.65 -50.64
C VAL A 403 58.09 18.80 -50.07
N TRP A 404 57.46 19.57 -50.95
CA TRP A 404 56.38 20.46 -50.55
C TRP A 404 55.23 19.65 -49.95
N GLU A 405 54.48 20.22 -49.03
CA GLU A 405 53.37 19.51 -48.41
C GLU A 405 52.02 20.17 -48.60
N TRP A 406 51.02 19.37 -49.00
CA TRP A 406 49.63 19.79 -48.99
C TRP A 406 49.14 20.14 -47.59
N VAL A 407 48.49 21.29 -47.45
CA VAL A 407 47.74 21.70 -46.27
C VAL A 407 46.28 21.99 -46.63
N ASP A 408 45.37 21.98 -45.67
CA ASP A 408 43.98 22.44 -45.86
C ASP A 408 43.86 23.96 -45.74
N GLY A 409 44.60 24.66 -46.59
CA GLY A 409 44.63 26.12 -46.66
C GLY A 409 44.67 26.61 -48.10
N TRP A 410 44.15 27.82 -48.31
CA TRP A 410 44.21 28.51 -49.60
C TRP A 410 45.46 29.37 -49.69
N TYR A 411 46.06 29.47 -50.88
CA TYR A 411 47.17 30.36 -51.13
C TYR A 411 46.67 31.76 -51.49
N GLY A 412 46.95 32.74 -50.64
CA GLY A 412 46.46 34.11 -50.82
C GLY A 412 44.93 34.20 -50.70
N ASN A 413 44.35 35.26 -51.29
CA ASN A 413 42.92 35.57 -51.16
C ASN A 413 42.02 34.88 -52.20
N ASN A 414 42.61 34.23 -53.21
CA ASN A 414 41.87 33.56 -54.28
C ASN A 414 41.72 32.06 -53.97
N ARG A 415 40.49 31.55 -53.90
CA ARG A 415 40.17 30.15 -53.56
C ARG A 415 40.32 29.18 -54.74
N GLU A 416 41.32 29.42 -55.59
CA GLU A 416 41.64 28.57 -56.74
C GLU A 416 42.91 27.74 -56.50
N LEU A 417 43.78 28.20 -55.59
CA LEU A 417 45.10 27.62 -55.36
C LEU A 417 45.24 27.17 -53.91
N ARG A 418 45.72 25.93 -53.71
CA ARG A 418 46.02 25.41 -52.38
C ARG A 418 47.44 25.84 -51.98
N ALA A 419 47.59 26.19 -50.71
CA ALA A 419 48.91 26.44 -50.16
C ALA A 419 49.66 25.11 -50.01
N ILE A 420 50.96 25.16 -50.28
CA ILE A 420 51.91 24.09 -49.98
C ILE A 420 53.07 24.69 -49.20
N PHE A 421 53.62 23.94 -48.24
CA PHE A 421 54.65 24.45 -47.32
C PHE A 421 55.92 23.59 -47.30
N GLY A 422 57.03 24.19 -46.86
CA GLY A 422 58.27 23.49 -46.48
C GLY A 422 59.39 23.45 -47.53
N GLY A 423 59.07 23.57 -48.81
CA GLY A 423 60.06 23.44 -49.89
C GLY A 423 60.32 21.99 -50.30
N SER A 424 60.68 21.77 -51.55
CA SER A 424 61.12 20.46 -52.05
C SER A 424 62.65 20.33 -52.10
N TRP A 425 63.14 19.16 -52.52
CA TRP A 425 64.55 18.94 -52.79
C TRP A 425 65.15 19.89 -53.84
N LEU A 426 64.32 20.52 -54.67
CA LEU A 426 64.73 21.47 -55.71
C LEU A 426 64.96 22.88 -55.16
N ASP A 427 64.27 23.21 -54.08
CA ASP A 427 64.20 24.56 -53.55
C ASP A 427 65.46 24.88 -52.74
N ASP A 428 65.94 26.12 -52.88
CA ASP A 428 67.07 26.64 -52.11
C ASP A 428 66.67 27.01 -50.67
N GLU A 429 67.65 27.44 -49.87
CA GLU A 429 67.44 27.81 -48.46
C GLU A 429 66.47 28.99 -48.27
N LYS A 430 66.23 29.79 -49.31
CA LYS A 430 65.34 30.95 -49.21
C LYS A 430 63.88 30.54 -49.33
N ARG A 431 63.62 29.47 -50.09
CA ARG A 431 62.30 28.89 -50.32
C ARG A 431 61.96 27.78 -49.33
N ALA A 432 62.90 26.88 -49.03
CA ALA A 432 62.72 25.81 -48.06
C ALA A 432 62.95 26.33 -46.62
N LYS A 433 61.87 26.78 -45.97
CA LYS A 433 61.85 27.29 -44.59
C LYS A 433 60.45 27.13 -43.99
N CYS A 434 60.30 27.28 -42.68
CA CYS A 434 59.01 27.02 -42.01
C CYS A 434 57.86 27.93 -42.45
N THR A 435 58.16 29.16 -42.88
CA THR A 435 57.18 30.10 -43.46
C THR A 435 57.23 30.14 -44.98
N GLY A 436 58.04 29.27 -45.59
CA GLY A 436 58.13 29.08 -47.02
C GLY A 436 56.84 28.44 -47.51
N ALA A 437 56.08 29.21 -48.28
CA ALA A 437 54.83 28.76 -48.88
C ALA A 437 54.87 29.00 -50.38
N ASP A 438 54.34 28.05 -51.13
CA ASP A 438 54.04 28.19 -52.55
C ASP A 438 52.61 27.72 -52.81
N TRP A 439 52.23 27.65 -54.08
CA TRP A 439 50.91 27.22 -54.50
C TRP A 439 50.96 26.03 -55.46
N ALA A 440 49.86 25.29 -55.47
CA ALA A 440 49.54 24.34 -56.53
C ALA A 440 48.01 24.28 -56.72
N ARG A 441 47.57 23.92 -57.93
CA ARG A 441 46.13 23.71 -58.18
C ARG A 441 45.68 22.45 -57.45
N PRO A 442 44.44 22.40 -56.94
CA PRO A 442 43.95 21.22 -56.20
C PRO A 442 44.04 19.90 -56.98
N ASP A 443 43.94 19.96 -58.31
CA ASP A 443 44.00 18.83 -59.24
C ASP A 443 45.42 18.51 -59.75
N ASP A 444 46.42 19.31 -59.37
CA ASP A 444 47.81 19.07 -59.75
C ASP A 444 48.32 17.76 -59.13
N ARG A 445 49.11 17.03 -59.92
CA ARG A 445 49.85 15.82 -59.51
C ARG A 445 51.34 16.07 -59.61
N ARG A 446 51.83 16.92 -58.71
CA ARG A 446 53.22 17.34 -58.67
C ARG A 446 54.11 16.26 -58.06
N SER A 447 55.23 15.96 -58.72
CA SER A 447 56.21 14.98 -58.23
C SER A 447 56.99 15.46 -57.01
N ASP A 448 56.94 16.75 -56.72
CA ASP A 448 57.63 17.38 -55.61
C ASP A 448 56.69 17.79 -54.46
N VAL A 449 55.43 17.33 -54.48
CA VAL A 449 54.43 17.60 -53.45
C VAL A 449 53.94 16.30 -52.81
N GLY A 450 54.20 16.15 -51.51
CA GLY A 450 53.63 15.13 -50.63
C GLY A 450 52.66 15.74 -49.61
N PHE A 451 52.46 15.06 -48.47
CA PHE A 451 51.58 15.52 -47.41
C PHE A 451 51.77 14.72 -46.11
N ARG A 452 51.25 15.26 -45.01
CA ARG A 452 51.12 14.58 -43.71
C ARG A 452 49.72 14.82 -43.13
N CYS A 453 49.29 14.00 -42.17
CA CYS A 453 47.96 14.15 -41.56
C CYS A 453 48.02 14.80 -40.17
N ALA A 454 46.91 15.40 -39.76
CA ALA A 454 46.70 16.04 -38.48
C ALA A 454 45.32 15.72 -37.87
N VAL A 455 45.20 15.88 -36.55
CA VAL A 455 43.99 15.63 -35.75
C VAL A 455 43.87 16.72 -34.67
N GLY A 456 42.70 17.35 -34.53
CA GLY A 456 42.43 18.29 -33.42
C GLY A 456 42.30 17.56 -32.07
N ALA A 457 42.61 18.21 -30.96
CA ALA A 457 42.47 17.63 -29.61
C ALA A 457 41.06 17.79 -29.00
N ASP A 458 40.07 18.23 -29.78
CA ASP A 458 38.72 18.61 -29.32
C ASP A 458 37.67 17.50 -29.34
#